data_AF-A0A6N9HNQ5-F1
#
_entry.id   AF-A0A6N9HNQ5-F1
#
_cell.length_a   1.000
_cell.length_b   1.000
_cell.length_c   1.000
_cell.angle_alpha   90.00
_cell.angle_beta   90.00
_cell.angle_gamma   90.00
#
_symmetry.space_group_name_H-M   'P 1'
#
loop_
_entity.id
_entity.type
_entity.pdbx_description
1 polymer ?
#
loop_
_entity_poly.entity_id
_entity_poly.type
_entity_poly.pdbx_seq_one_letter_code
_entity_poly.pdbx_strand_id
1 'polypeptide(L)'
;MMRAGLADIISCQPDMCVAGEFDDGARALESFETLRPDVTIMDVAMPEMDGVLALEAILRLNSRARVIMLTAMQGDHQMRRALELGAAGFMMKRSLRKDLIDAIREVHAGRRWIPADVACTLATHMGQKNLSDREIEVLRSAAAGNSNKCIGGQLGIAEDTVKAHFRTILTKLTARDRTHAVAIAIKRGILTL
;
A
#
# COMPACT_ATOMS: atom_id res chain seq x y z
N MET A 1 5.80 -14.24 13.01
CA MET A 1 7.02 -14.97 12.56
C MET A 1 8.02 -14.07 11.82
N MET A 2 7.58 -13.10 11.00
CA MET A 2 8.50 -12.21 10.28
C MET A 2 9.19 -11.14 11.15
N ARG A 3 8.48 -10.63 12.16
CA ARG A 3 8.94 -9.53 13.03
C ARG A 3 10.18 -9.86 13.87
N ALA A 4 10.16 -10.97 14.61
CA ALA A 4 11.31 -11.40 15.42
C ALA A 4 12.59 -11.53 14.57
N GLY A 5 12.48 -12.10 13.37
CA GLY A 5 13.63 -12.21 12.45
C GLY A 5 14.15 -10.87 11.93
N LEU A 6 13.33 -9.81 11.87
CA LEU A 6 13.79 -8.46 11.50
C LEU A 6 14.56 -7.83 12.66
N ALA A 7 14.00 -7.91 13.87
CA ALA A 7 14.61 -7.36 15.06
C ALA A 7 15.98 -8.00 15.35
N ASP A 8 16.10 -9.32 15.15
CA ASP A 8 17.36 -10.05 15.31
C ASP A 8 18.44 -9.53 14.33
N ILE A 9 18.10 -9.40 13.03
CA ILE A 9 19.05 -8.92 12.01
C ILE A 9 19.52 -7.49 12.31
N ILE A 10 18.60 -6.62 12.74
CA ILE A 10 18.89 -5.22 13.10
C ILE A 10 19.76 -5.17 14.37
N SER A 11 19.46 -5.99 15.37
CA SER A 11 20.20 -6.03 16.65
C SER A 11 21.64 -6.52 16.49
N CYS A 12 21.97 -7.22 15.40
CA CYS A 12 23.34 -7.57 15.05
C CYS A 12 24.15 -6.39 14.47
N GLN A 13 23.53 -5.25 14.14
CA GLN A 13 24.22 -4.10 13.59
C GLN A 13 24.63 -3.12 14.70
N PRO A 14 25.91 -2.74 14.81
CA PRO A 14 26.38 -1.84 15.87
C PRO A 14 25.88 -0.40 15.70
N ASP A 15 25.46 -0.02 14.48
CA ASP A 15 24.97 1.31 14.12
C ASP A 15 23.44 1.44 14.20
N MET A 16 22.73 0.43 14.70
CA MET A 16 21.26 0.40 14.71
C MET A 16 20.71 -0.16 16.02
N CYS A 17 19.49 0.26 16.38
CA CYS A 17 18.72 -0.33 17.45
C CYS A 17 17.24 -0.37 17.10
N VAL A 18 16.50 -1.33 17.65
CA VAL A 18 15.06 -1.43 17.47
C VAL A 18 14.37 -0.55 18.51
N ALA A 19 13.81 0.58 18.08
CA ALA A 19 13.10 1.51 18.97
C ALA A 19 11.75 0.96 19.46
N GLY A 20 11.11 0.08 18.67
CA GLY A 20 9.85 -0.55 19.03
C GLY A 20 9.32 -1.45 17.91
N GLU A 21 8.41 -2.34 18.27
CA GLU A 21 7.74 -3.24 17.33
C GLU A 21 6.24 -3.34 17.61
N PHE A 22 5.45 -3.31 16.54
CA PHE A 22 3.99 -3.32 16.62
C PHE A 22 3.42 -4.35 15.63
N ASP A 23 2.26 -4.89 15.96
CA ASP A 23 1.46 -5.80 15.14
C ASP A 23 0.41 -5.08 14.29
N ASP A 24 0.20 -3.80 14.53
CA ASP A 24 -0.85 -2.98 13.92
C ASP A 24 -0.38 -1.52 13.70
N GLY A 25 -0.94 -0.89 12.67
CA GLY A 25 -0.62 0.47 12.26
C GLY A 25 -1.07 1.55 13.26
N ALA A 26 -2.17 1.34 13.98
CA ALA A 26 -2.66 2.30 14.97
C ALA A 26 -1.73 2.37 16.18
N ARG A 27 -1.28 1.23 16.72
CA ARG A 27 -0.30 1.21 17.83
C ARG A 27 1.05 1.79 17.42
N ALA A 28 1.47 1.54 16.18
CA ALA A 28 2.68 2.14 15.62
C ALA A 28 2.57 3.67 15.56
N LEU A 29 1.40 4.18 15.13
CA LEU A 29 1.12 5.62 15.08
C LEU A 29 1.11 6.25 16.46
N GLU A 30 0.43 5.66 17.44
CA GLU A 30 0.36 6.15 18.83
C GLU A 30 1.76 6.26 19.46
N SER A 31 2.64 5.31 19.16
CA SER A 31 3.99 5.28 19.72
C SER A 31 4.99 6.14 18.95
N PHE A 32 4.65 6.60 17.74
CA PHE A 32 5.58 7.25 16.82
C PHE A 32 6.18 8.54 17.40
N GLU A 33 5.36 9.40 18.01
CA GLU A 33 5.82 10.68 18.57
C GLU A 33 6.70 10.52 19.81
N THR A 34 6.53 9.41 20.54
CA THR A 34 7.31 9.06 21.72
C THR A 34 8.64 8.44 21.32
N LEU A 35 8.63 7.46 20.42
CA LEU A 35 9.82 6.72 19.99
C LEU A 35 10.69 7.51 19.02
N ARG A 36 10.09 8.40 18.22
CA ARG A 36 10.75 9.24 17.20
C ARG A 36 11.80 8.48 16.38
N PRO A 37 11.41 7.37 15.72
CA PRO A 37 12.37 6.54 14.99
C PRO A 37 12.97 7.30 13.80
N ASP A 38 14.25 7.06 13.54
CA ASP A 38 14.94 7.62 12.37
C ASP A 38 14.44 7.05 11.05
N VAL A 39 14.06 5.76 11.08
CA VAL A 39 13.48 4.99 9.98
C VAL A 39 12.39 4.08 10.54
N THR A 40 11.24 4.06 9.88
CA THR A 40 10.13 3.13 10.16
C THR A 40 10.03 2.11 9.04
N ILE A 41 9.96 0.83 9.40
CA ILE A 41 9.65 -0.24 8.45
C ILE A 41 8.20 -0.64 8.69
N MET A 42 7.37 -0.52 7.65
CA MET A 42 5.93 -0.67 7.75
C MET A 42 5.43 -1.73 6.77
N ASP A 43 4.70 -2.74 7.25
CA ASP A 43 4.02 -3.68 6.38
C ASP A 43 2.80 -3.03 5.73
N VAL A 44 2.61 -3.23 4.43
CA VAL A 44 1.40 -2.76 3.74
C VAL A 44 0.19 -3.56 4.22
N ALA A 45 0.32 -4.87 4.39
CA ALA A 45 -0.80 -5.72 4.78
C ALA A 45 -0.84 -5.90 6.30
N MET A 46 -1.61 -5.06 6.99
CA MET A 46 -1.86 -5.16 8.44
C MET A 46 -3.37 -5.23 8.72
N PRO A 47 -3.79 -5.92 9.81
CA PRO A 47 -5.17 -5.87 10.29
C PRO A 47 -5.53 -4.45 10.76
N GLU A 48 -6.83 -4.14 10.84
CA GLU A 48 -7.38 -2.86 11.34
C GLU A 48 -6.95 -1.61 10.56
N MET A 49 -5.70 -1.16 10.70
CA MET A 49 -5.13 -0.03 9.96
C MET A 49 -4.10 -0.50 8.92
N ASP A 50 -4.46 -0.41 7.63
CA ASP A 50 -3.55 -0.65 6.50
C ASP A 50 -2.29 0.23 6.63
N GLY A 51 -1.11 -0.33 6.34
CA GLY A 51 0.15 0.39 6.39
C GLY A 51 0.20 1.64 5.51
N VAL A 52 -0.58 1.70 4.43
CA VAL A 52 -0.70 2.93 3.61
C VAL A 52 -1.44 4.04 4.36
N LEU A 53 -2.47 3.70 5.15
CA LEU A 53 -3.16 4.67 6.01
C LEU A 53 -2.24 5.10 7.17
N ALA A 54 -1.50 4.15 7.75
CA ALA A 54 -0.53 4.44 8.81
C ALA A 54 0.57 5.39 8.31
N LEU A 55 1.10 5.16 7.10
CA LEU A 55 2.04 6.06 6.43
C LEU A 55 1.46 7.48 6.30
N GLU A 56 0.24 7.61 5.79
CA GLU A 56 -0.42 8.91 5.62
C GLU A 56 -0.60 9.64 6.96
N ALA A 57 -0.95 8.92 8.01
CA ALA A 57 -1.09 9.49 9.35
C ALA A 57 0.26 9.92 9.94
N ILE A 58 1.29 9.08 9.84
CA ILE A 58 2.65 9.38 10.30
C ILE A 58 3.20 10.61 9.59
N LEU A 59 3.04 10.71 8.27
CA LEU A 59 3.52 11.86 7.50
C LEU A 59 2.77 13.16 7.82
N ARG A 60 1.50 13.06 8.24
CA ARG A 60 0.74 14.21 8.75
C ARG A 60 1.27 14.69 10.10
N LEU A 61 1.70 13.79 10.98
CA LEU A 61 2.33 14.14 12.26
C LEU A 61 3.76 14.68 12.05
N ASN A 62 4.54 14.04 11.17
CA ASN A 62 5.90 14.42 10.85
C ASN A 62 6.18 14.23 9.35
N SER A 63 6.17 15.34 8.62
CA SER A 63 6.44 15.38 7.17
C SER A 63 7.86 14.94 6.79
N ARG A 64 8.78 14.79 7.75
CA ARG A 64 10.14 14.27 7.54
C ARG A 64 10.30 12.81 7.94
N ALA A 65 9.23 12.14 8.38
CA ALA A 65 9.28 10.73 8.74
C ALA A 65 9.75 9.89 7.54
N ARG A 66 10.65 8.94 7.79
CA ARG A 66 11.22 8.08 6.76
C ARG A 66 10.64 6.68 6.88
N VAL A 67 9.71 6.34 6.00
CA VAL A 67 8.99 5.07 6.05
C VAL A 67 9.36 4.20 4.85
N ILE A 68 9.84 2.98 5.14
CA ILE A 68 10.08 1.91 4.16
C ILE A 68 8.88 0.97 4.18
N MET A 69 8.19 0.85 3.07
CA MET A 69 7.03 -0.03 2.92
C MET A 69 7.46 -1.45 2.55
N LEU A 70 6.98 -2.45 3.29
CA LEU A 70 7.14 -3.87 3.01
C LEU A 70 5.88 -4.41 2.34
N THR A 71 6.04 -5.14 1.23
CA THR A 71 4.90 -5.81 0.57
C THR A 71 5.19 -7.28 0.25
N ALA A 72 4.17 -8.11 0.40
CA ALA A 72 4.18 -9.51 -0.04
C ALA A 72 3.67 -9.67 -1.47
N MET A 73 2.81 -8.76 -1.93
CA MET A 73 1.94 -8.97 -3.09
C MET A 73 2.54 -8.44 -4.38
N GLN A 74 2.12 -9.07 -5.48
CA GLN A 74 2.29 -8.56 -6.84
C GLN A 74 1.11 -7.64 -7.13
N GLY A 75 1.34 -6.34 -7.25
CA GLY A 75 0.29 -5.35 -7.52
C GLY A 75 0.82 -3.95 -7.31
N ASP A 76 0.61 -3.07 -8.30
CA ASP A 76 1.18 -1.73 -8.30
C ASP A 76 0.33 -0.72 -7.51
N HIS A 77 -0.93 -1.03 -7.20
CA HIS A 77 -1.87 -0.05 -6.66
C HIS A 77 -1.44 0.52 -5.29
N GLN A 78 -1.25 -0.35 -4.29
CA GLN A 78 -0.80 0.09 -2.96
C GLN A 78 0.60 0.71 -3.01
N MET A 79 1.47 0.19 -3.88
CA MET A 79 2.82 0.70 -4.05
C MET A 79 2.83 2.13 -4.59
N ARG A 80 2.02 2.39 -5.62
CA ARG A 80 1.83 3.73 -6.17
C ARG A 80 1.27 4.68 -5.12
N ARG A 81 0.19 4.29 -4.43
CA ARG A 81 -0.44 5.13 -3.41
C ARG A 81 0.55 5.52 -2.31
N ALA A 82 1.34 4.59 -1.79
CA ALA A 82 2.32 4.92 -0.76
C ALA A 82 3.51 5.74 -1.29
N LEU A 83 3.94 5.57 -2.56
CA LEU A 83 4.93 6.47 -3.17
C LEU A 83 4.40 7.88 -3.38
N GLU A 84 3.16 8.02 -3.85
CA GLU A 84 2.45 9.30 -4.03
C GLU A 84 2.29 10.02 -2.68
N LEU A 85 2.05 9.28 -1.59
CA LEU A 85 2.00 9.81 -0.23
C LEU A 85 3.37 10.25 0.31
N GLY A 86 4.48 9.75 -0.25
CA GLY A 86 5.83 10.15 0.16
C GLY A 86 6.64 9.09 0.89
N ALA A 87 6.32 7.80 0.75
CA ALA A 87 7.17 6.72 1.27
C ALA A 87 8.64 6.91 0.86
N ALA A 88 9.56 6.71 1.80
CA ALA A 88 11.00 6.86 1.58
C ALA A 88 11.61 5.63 0.88
N GLY A 89 10.99 4.46 1.02
CA GLY A 89 11.41 3.28 0.30
C GLY A 89 10.34 2.21 0.15
N PHE A 90 10.62 1.23 -0.70
CA PHE A 90 9.81 0.05 -0.94
C PHE A 90 10.68 -1.20 -0.95
N MET A 91 10.20 -2.26 -0.33
CA MET A 91 10.89 -3.54 -0.32
C MET A 91 9.91 -4.70 -0.38
N MET A 92 10.31 -5.73 -1.14
CA MET A 92 9.59 -6.99 -1.16
C MET A 92 9.96 -7.80 0.07
N LYS A 93 8.97 -8.42 0.72
CA LYS A 93 9.16 -9.29 1.88
C LYS A 93 10.19 -10.42 1.65
N ARG A 94 10.30 -10.91 0.42
CA ARG A 94 11.29 -11.92 0.00
C ARG A 94 12.74 -11.41 -0.02
N SER A 95 12.95 -10.10 -0.19
CA SER A 95 14.27 -9.48 -0.35
C SER A 95 14.85 -8.94 0.95
N LEU A 96 14.05 -8.90 2.03
CA LEU A 96 14.45 -8.35 3.34
C LEU A 96 15.81 -8.86 3.83
N ARG A 97 16.06 -10.17 3.80
CA ARG A 97 17.32 -10.71 4.31
C ARG A 97 18.56 -10.20 3.59
N LYS A 98 18.41 -9.83 2.32
CA LYS A 98 19.51 -9.39 1.46
C LYS A 98 19.70 -7.89 1.54
N ASP A 99 18.60 -7.14 1.50
CA ASP A 99 18.63 -5.72 1.18
C ASP A 99 18.26 -4.81 2.37
N LEU A 100 17.76 -5.37 3.49
CA LEU A 100 17.21 -4.59 4.60
C LEU A 100 18.19 -3.57 5.19
N ILE A 101 19.39 -4.01 5.53
CA ILE A 101 20.37 -3.17 6.23
C ILE A 101 20.81 -2.00 5.34
N ASP A 102 21.09 -2.28 4.07
CA ASP A 102 21.44 -1.25 3.11
C ASP A 102 20.29 -0.26 2.89
N ALA A 103 19.06 -0.75 2.77
CA ALA A 103 17.89 0.10 2.64
C ALA A 103 17.70 1.04 3.84
N ILE A 104 17.88 0.54 5.07
CA ILE A 104 17.82 1.37 6.29
C ILE A 104 18.89 2.47 6.23
N ARG A 105 20.14 2.13 5.91
CA ARG A 105 21.25 3.10 5.85
C ARG A 105 21.04 4.16 4.78
N GLU A 106 20.62 3.76 3.58
CA GLU A 106 20.32 4.65 2.47
C GLU A 106 19.19 5.62 2.82
N VAL A 107 18.10 5.10 3.38
CA VAL A 107 16.95 5.91 3.78
C VAL A 107 17.29 6.83 4.94
N HIS A 108 18.01 6.35 5.95
CA HIS A 108 18.49 7.19 7.04
C HIS A 108 19.34 8.37 6.53
N ALA A 109 20.19 8.13 5.53
CA ALA A 109 20.98 9.15 4.85
C ALA A 109 20.17 10.10 3.93
N GLY A 110 18.84 9.97 3.91
CA GLY A 110 17.94 10.84 3.15
C GLY A 110 17.75 10.44 1.68
N ARG A 111 18.26 9.27 1.27
CA ARG A 111 18.05 8.72 -0.08
C ARG A 111 16.77 7.90 -0.12
N ARG A 112 16.26 7.64 -1.33
CA ARG A 112 15.11 6.74 -1.53
C ARG A 112 15.57 5.35 -1.90
N TRP A 113 14.93 4.33 -1.34
CA TRP A 113 15.18 2.93 -1.70
C TRP A 113 14.05 2.39 -2.56
N ILE A 114 14.25 2.33 -3.88
CA ILE A 114 13.25 1.79 -4.82
C ILE A 114 13.95 0.74 -5.70
N PRO A 115 13.69 -0.55 -5.48
CA PRO A 115 14.21 -1.62 -6.33
C PRO A 115 13.81 -1.46 -7.79
N ALA A 116 14.66 -1.93 -8.72
CA ALA A 116 14.42 -1.78 -10.15
C ALA A 116 13.14 -2.48 -10.64
N ASP A 117 12.81 -3.65 -10.09
CA ASP A 117 11.58 -4.39 -10.40
C ASP A 117 10.33 -3.61 -9.96
N VAL A 118 10.40 -2.95 -8.80
CA VAL A 118 9.38 -2.02 -8.32
C VAL A 118 9.25 -0.83 -9.29
N ALA A 119 10.36 -0.17 -9.63
CA ALA A 119 10.35 0.98 -10.53
C ALA A 119 9.74 0.65 -11.91
N CYS A 120 10.10 -0.48 -12.51
CA CYS A 120 9.53 -0.94 -13.78
C CYS A 120 8.01 -1.21 -13.70
N THR A 121 7.57 -1.84 -12.61
CA THR A 121 6.15 -2.13 -12.38
C THR A 121 5.33 -0.84 -12.29
N LEU A 122 5.86 0.17 -11.61
CA LEU A 122 5.25 1.49 -11.48
C LEU A 122 5.23 2.23 -12.81
N ALA A 123 6.34 2.19 -13.56
CA ALA A 123 6.47 2.82 -14.87
C ALA A 123 5.41 2.31 -15.87
N THR A 124 5.09 1.01 -15.82
CA THR A 124 4.09 0.37 -16.70
C THR A 124 2.70 1.01 -16.60
N HIS A 125 2.36 1.57 -15.45
CA HIS A 125 1.04 2.16 -15.19
C HIS A 125 1.12 3.67 -14.90
N MET A 126 2.27 4.31 -15.15
CA MET A 126 2.42 5.75 -14.97
C MET A 126 1.39 6.51 -15.81
N GLY A 127 0.74 7.50 -15.20
CA GLY A 127 -0.31 8.31 -15.83
C GLY A 127 -1.73 7.73 -15.75
N GLN A 128 -1.91 6.46 -15.37
CA GLN A 128 -3.25 5.93 -15.09
C GLN A 128 -3.79 6.51 -13.78
N LYS A 129 -5.04 6.95 -13.75
CA LYS A 129 -5.66 7.48 -12.52
C LYS A 129 -6.05 6.33 -11.58
N ASN A 130 -5.84 6.54 -10.27
CA ASN A 130 -6.29 5.60 -9.25
C ASN A 130 -7.82 5.57 -9.17
N LEU A 131 -8.37 4.41 -8.80
CA LEU A 131 -9.78 4.31 -8.46
C LEU A 131 -10.04 5.02 -7.12
N SER A 132 -11.19 5.67 -6.99
CA SER A 132 -11.63 6.18 -5.69
C SER A 132 -12.13 5.05 -4.80
N ASP A 133 -12.19 5.27 -3.49
CA ASP A 133 -12.71 4.25 -2.55
C ASP A 133 -14.11 3.80 -2.95
N ARG A 134 -14.95 4.74 -3.40
CA ARG A 134 -16.29 4.45 -3.88
C ARG A 134 -16.31 3.60 -5.16
N GLU A 135 -15.40 3.84 -6.09
CA GLU A 135 -15.24 3.02 -7.29
C GLU A 135 -14.76 1.61 -6.94
N ILE A 136 -13.88 1.47 -5.95
CA ILE A 136 -13.41 0.18 -5.44
C ILE A 136 -14.58 -0.60 -4.79
N GLU A 137 -15.43 0.06 -4.00
CA GLU A 137 -16.65 -0.57 -3.42
C GLU A 137 -17.59 -1.12 -4.50
N VAL A 138 -17.87 -0.30 -5.52
CA VAL A 138 -18.69 -0.71 -6.68
C VAL A 138 -18.06 -1.92 -7.37
N LEU A 139 -16.75 -1.89 -7.64
CA LEU A 139 -16.04 -2.96 -8.32
C LEU A 139 -15.96 -4.24 -7.47
N ARG A 140 -15.86 -4.12 -6.15
CA ARG A 140 -15.88 -5.26 -5.21
C ARG A 140 -17.23 -5.96 -5.21
N SER A 141 -18.33 -5.21 -5.08
CA SER A 141 -19.67 -5.79 -5.17
C SER A 141 -19.92 -6.40 -6.56
N ALA A 142 -19.33 -5.82 -7.60
CA ALA A 142 -19.36 -6.36 -8.94
C ALA A 142 -18.61 -7.70 -9.08
N ALA A 143 -17.46 -7.85 -8.43
CA ALA A 143 -16.68 -9.08 -8.39
C ALA A 143 -17.43 -10.23 -7.69
N ALA A 144 -18.31 -9.90 -6.73
CA ALA A 144 -19.23 -10.84 -6.08
C ALA A 144 -20.44 -11.23 -6.95
N GLY A 145 -20.53 -10.78 -8.21
CA GLY A 145 -21.59 -11.17 -9.15
C GLY A 145 -22.87 -10.32 -9.08
N ASN A 146 -22.90 -9.25 -8.27
CA ASN A 146 -24.12 -8.45 -8.07
C ASN A 146 -24.53 -7.63 -9.32
N SER A 147 -25.83 -7.52 -9.61
CA SER A 147 -26.35 -6.63 -10.65
C SER A 147 -26.23 -5.15 -10.24
N ASN A 148 -26.29 -4.22 -11.20
CA ASN A 148 -26.23 -2.78 -10.88
C ASN A 148 -27.31 -2.34 -9.88
N LYS A 149 -28.51 -2.94 -9.98
CA LYS A 149 -29.60 -2.70 -9.04
C LYS A 149 -29.26 -3.18 -7.63
N CYS A 150 -28.67 -4.38 -7.50
CA CYS A 150 -28.22 -4.92 -6.21
C CYS A 150 -27.09 -4.07 -5.61
N ILE A 151 -26.09 -3.69 -6.42
CA ILE A 151 -24.99 -2.81 -6.02
C ILE A 151 -25.55 -1.47 -5.52
N GLY A 152 -26.49 -0.87 -6.25
CA GLY A 152 -27.13 0.39 -5.86
C GLY A 152 -27.84 0.29 -4.51
N GLY A 153 -28.60 -0.79 -4.31
CA GLY A 153 -29.26 -1.06 -3.03
C GLY A 153 -28.28 -1.24 -1.86
N GLN A 154 -27.22 -2.01 -2.05
CA GLN A 154 -26.19 -2.25 -1.01
C GLN A 154 -25.43 -0.99 -0.64
N LEU A 155 -25.16 -0.13 -1.63
CA LEU A 155 -24.33 1.05 -1.47
C LEU A 155 -25.15 2.32 -1.19
N GLY A 156 -26.49 2.26 -1.23
CA GLY A 156 -27.35 3.42 -1.02
C GLY A 156 -27.29 4.46 -2.14
N ILE A 157 -27.09 4.02 -3.39
CA ILE A 157 -27.04 4.89 -4.58
C ILE A 157 -27.96 4.39 -5.69
N ALA A 158 -28.39 5.30 -6.58
CA ALA A 158 -29.21 4.94 -7.73
C ALA A 158 -28.45 4.01 -8.71
N GLU A 159 -29.18 3.15 -9.41
CA GLU A 159 -28.61 2.25 -10.43
C GLU A 159 -27.84 3.02 -11.52
N ASP A 160 -28.32 4.19 -11.92
CA ASP A 160 -27.65 5.02 -12.91
C ASP A 160 -26.34 5.63 -12.38
N THR A 161 -26.24 5.89 -11.08
CA THR A 161 -24.98 6.27 -10.43
C THR A 161 -23.98 5.12 -10.47
N VAL A 162 -24.42 3.86 -10.28
CA VAL A 162 -23.56 2.68 -10.46
C VAL A 162 -23.05 2.58 -11.89
N LYS A 163 -23.91 2.80 -12.90
CA LYS A 163 -23.49 2.84 -14.31
C LYS A 163 -22.46 3.95 -14.58
N ALA A 164 -22.63 5.13 -13.98
CA ALA A 164 -21.68 6.22 -14.08
C ALA A 164 -20.32 5.85 -13.47
N HIS A 165 -20.30 5.23 -12.27
CA HIS A 165 -19.07 4.70 -11.69
C HIS A 165 -18.38 3.69 -12.61
N PHE A 166 -19.13 2.76 -13.22
CA PHE A 166 -18.55 1.80 -14.16
C PHE A 166 -17.92 2.48 -15.38
N ARG A 167 -18.52 3.52 -15.96
CA ARG A 167 -17.91 4.26 -17.07
C ARG A 167 -16.54 4.80 -16.66
N THR A 168 -16.46 5.43 -15.49
CA THR A 168 -15.19 5.95 -14.97
C THR A 168 -14.18 4.84 -14.68
N ILE A 169 -14.60 3.73 -14.06
CA ILE A 169 -13.74 2.58 -13.76
C ILE A 169 -13.15 1.99 -15.05
N LEU A 170 -13.99 1.75 -16.07
CA LEU A 170 -13.55 1.20 -17.35
C LEU A 170 -12.50 2.11 -18.01
N THR A 171 -12.72 3.42 -18.00
CA THR A 171 -11.76 4.39 -18.51
C THR A 171 -10.45 4.39 -17.71
N LYS A 172 -10.52 4.43 -16.38
CA LYS A 172 -9.33 4.47 -15.51
C LYS A 172 -8.49 3.20 -15.62
N LEU A 173 -9.12 2.03 -15.73
CA LEU A 173 -8.45 0.75 -15.87
C LEU A 173 -8.12 0.37 -17.31
N THR A 174 -8.53 1.17 -18.30
CA THR A 174 -8.45 0.81 -19.74
C THR A 174 -9.08 -0.57 -20.00
N ALA A 175 -10.19 -0.85 -19.31
CA ALA A 175 -10.91 -2.11 -19.39
C ALA A 175 -11.95 -2.08 -20.52
N ARG A 176 -12.20 -3.24 -21.12
CA ARG A 176 -13.14 -3.40 -22.25
C ARG A 176 -14.57 -3.60 -21.77
N ASP A 177 -14.71 -4.29 -20.65
CA ASP A 177 -15.98 -4.61 -20.02
C ASP A 177 -15.77 -4.82 -18.51
N ARG A 178 -16.88 -5.06 -17.81
CA ARG A 178 -16.91 -5.27 -16.36
C ARG A 178 -16.04 -6.45 -15.91
N THR A 179 -16.04 -7.55 -16.65
CA THR A 179 -15.26 -8.75 -16.31
C THR A 179 -13.77 -8.48 -16.45
N HIS A 180 -13.37 -7.81 -17.54
CA HIS A 180 -12.01 -7.35 -17.74
C HIS A 180 -11.57 -6.37 -16.65
N ALA A 181 -12.45 -5.46 -16.22
CA ALA A 181 -12.16 -4.53 -15.13
C ALA A 181 -11.87 -5.25 -13.80
N VAL A 182 -12.69 -6.25 -13.44
CA VAL A 182 -12.46 -7.08 -12.25
C VAL A 182 -11.14 -7.84 -12.35
N ALA A 183 -10.84 -8.44 -13.51
CA ALA A 183 -9.59 -9.15 -13.73
C ALA A 183 -8.35 -8.23 -13.60
N ILE A 184 -8.40 -7.02 -14.16
CA ILE A 184 -7.34 -6.01 -13.99
C ILE A 184 -7.21 -5.62 -12.51
N ALA A 185 -8.32 -5.38 -11.82
CA ALA A 185 -8.30 -4.96 -10.43
C ALA A 185 -7.69 -6.01 -9.49
N ILE A 186 -7.96 -7.29 -9.73
CA ILE A 186 -7.30 -8.39 -9.00
C ILE A 186 -5.81 -8.43 -9.35
N LYS A 187 -5.45 -8.39 -10.64
CA LYS A 187 -4.05 -8.42 -11.09
C LYS A 187 -3.21 -7.27 -10.53
N ARG A 188 -3.80 -6.09 -10.37
CA ARG A 188 -3.15 -4.89 -9.84
C ARG A 188 -3.17 -4.79 -8.31
N GLY A 189 -3.81 -5.74 -7.62
CA GLY A 189 -3.97 -5.71 -6.16
C GLY A 189 -4.90 -4.60 -5.67
N ILE A 190 -5.82 -4.12 -6.51
CA ILE A 190 -6.89 -3.19 -6.12
C ILE A 190 -7.99 -3.94 -5.38
N LEU A 191 -8.27 -5.18 -5.81
CA LEU A 191 -9.16 -6.11 -5.15
C LEU A 191 -8.38 -7.33 -4.67
N THR A 192 -8.71 -7.77 -3.47
CA THR A 192 -8.30 -9.08 -2.92
C THR A 192 -9.55 -9.95 -2.88
N LEU A 193 -9.48 -11.15 -3.45
CA LEU A 193 -10.53 -12.17 -3.37
C LEU A 193 -10.26 -13.12 -2.20
#